data_AF-A0A2V9L9M9-F1
#
_entry.id   AF-A0A2V9L9M9-F1
#
_cell.length_a   1.000
_cell.length_b   1.000
_cell.length_c   1.000
_cell.angle_alpha   90.00
_cell.angle_beta   90.00
_cell.angle_gamma   90.00
#
_symmetry.space_group_name_H-M   'P 1'
#
loop_
_entity.id
_entity.type
_entity.pdbx_description
1 polymer ?
#
loop_
_entity_poly.entity_id
_entity_poly.type
_entity_poly.pdbx_seq_one_letter_code
_entity_poly.pdbx_strand_id
1 'polypeptide(L)'
;APLFKGVRELVLRKCKADKQGQIRAIFEKQPFGELERLVTQKLLDVVKRVAKEELESENWLRRVARLSKRTYEEMRVALLEFLDTDVLDVSIENCVTFLDPLIESWDIDLATFGVEIVLNRRVAQGHPKRFEFVEKGPEAAFHEEPGLKEFLQDATLSGDATKEEIEFLRKLRFGGKRPTPLYYYRELQSLRDPLHFRPPRAE
;
A
#
# COMPACT_ATOMS: atom_id res chain seq x y z
N ALA A 1 9.64 23.92 -6.25
CA ALA A 1 8.63 25.00 -6.29
C ALA A 1 7.48 24.64 -5.35
N PRO A 2 6.70 25.58 -4.79
CA PRO A 2 5.48 25.21 -4.08
C PRO A 2 4.51 24.49 -5.04
N LEU A 3 3.74 23.52 -4.54
CA LEU A 3 2.67 22.88 -5.33
C LEU A 3 1.79 23.97 -5.97
N PHE A 4 1.41 23.75 -7.23
CA PHE A 4 0.50 24.65 -7.93
C PHE A 4 -0.76 24.86 -7.09
N LYS A 5 -1.16 26.12 -6.90
CA LYS A 5 -2.29 26.50 -6.02
C LYS A 5 -3.56 25.69 -6.32
N GLY A 6 -3.84 25.41 -7.58
CA GLY A 6 -5.00 24.61 -7.98
C GLY A 6 -4.92 23.13 -7.59
N VAL A 7 -3.71 22.55 -7.53
CA VAL A 7 -3.52 21.18 -7.01
C VAL A 7 -3.83 21.14 -5.52
N ARG A 8 -3.32 22.11 -4.75
CA ARG A 8 -3.61 22.25 -3.32
C ARG A 8 -5.11 22.36 -3.06
N GLU A 9 -5.80 23.21 -3.81
CA GLU A 9 -7.25 23.41 -3.66
C GLU A 9 -8.04 22.12 -3.90
N LEU A 10 -7.63 21.33 -4.91
CA LEU A 10 -8.25 20.03 -5.20
C LEU A 10 -7.98 19.00 -4.10
N VAL A 11 -6.73 18.91 -3.63
CA VAL A 11 -6.36 18.05 -2.49
C VAL A 11 -7.17 18.43 -1.25
N LEU A 12 -7.26 19.72 -0.91
CA LEU A 12 -8.06 20.19 0.22
C LEU A 12 -9.56 19.92 0.03
N ARG A 13 -10.09 20.04 -1.19
CA ARG A 13 -11.51 19.77 -1.49
C ARG A 13 -11.88 18.30 -1.27
N LYS A 14 -10.94 17.38 -1.51
CA LYS A 14 -11.14 15.93 -1.30
C LYS A 14 -10.89 15.49 0.14
N CYS A 15 -10.37 16.36 1.00
CA CYS A 15 -10.19 16.06 2.42
C CYS A 15 -11.56 15.98 3.12
N LYS A 16 -11.72 15.10 4.13
CA LYS A 16 -12.94 15.09 4.95
C LYS A 16 -13.20 16.47 5.57
N ALA A 17 -14.48 16.86 5.55
CA ALA A 17 -14.92 18.22 5.86
C ALA A 17 -14.59 18.67 7.29
N ASP A 18 -14.58 17.74 8.24
CA ASP A 18 -14.26 17.97 9.66
C ASP A 18 -12.80 18.39 9.88
N LYS A 19 -11.86 17.89 9.08
CA LYS A 19 -10.42 18.20 9.18
C LYS A 19 -9.93 19.22 8.16
N GLN A 20 -10.74 19.57 7.16
CA GLN A 20 -10.35 20.44 6.06
C GLN A 20 -9.79 21.80 6.53
N GLY A 21 -10.37 22.40 7.57
CA GLY A 21 -9.91 23.66 8.15
C GLY A 21 -8.52 23.56 8.79
N GLN A 22 -8.28 22.49 9.55
CA GLN A 22 -6.99 22.24 10.19
C GLN A 22 -5.89 21.97 9.14
N ILE A 23 -6.18 21.13 8.15
CA ILE A 23 -5.23 20.81 7.08
C ILE A 23 -4.90 22.06 6.25
N ARG A 24 -5.90 22.89 5.94
CA ARG A 24 -5.67 24.16 5.24
C ARG A 24 -4.70 25.05 6.01
N ALA A 25 -4.91 25.23 7.32
CA ALA A 25 -4.01 26.03 8.15
C ALA A 25 -2.56 25.50 8.13
N ILE A 26 -2.39 24.17 8.14
CA ILE A 26 -1.05 23.55 8.02
C ILE A 26 -0.41 23.85 6.66
N PHE A 27 -1.16 23.70 5.56
CA PHE A 27 -0.65 23.98 4.20
C PHE A 27 -0.34 25.46 3.97
N GLU A 28 -1.11 26.37 4.58
CA GLU A 28 -0.84 27.81 4.52
C GLU A 28 0.38 28.20 5.35
N LYS A 29 0.57 27.58 6.52
CA LYS A 29 1.74 27.81 7.39
C LYS A 29 3.04 27.26 6.79
N GLN A 30 2.97 26.09 6.14
CA GLN A 30 4.11 25.48 5.47
C GLN A 30 3.72 25.09 4.04
N PRO A 31 3.71 26.05 3.10
CA PRO A 31 3.41 25.77 1.70
C PRO A 31 4.37 24.74 1.14
N PHE A 32 3.82 23.66 0.58
CA PHE A 32 4.55 22.52 0.06
C PHE A 32 5.47 21.85 1.10
N GLY A 33 5.00 21.87 2.36
CA GLY A 33 5.63 21.17 3.47
C GLY A 33 5.58 19.65 3.34
N GLU A 34 6.09 18.98 4.36
CA GLU A 34 6.15 17.50 4.41
C GLU A 34 4.76 16.87 4.32
N LEU A 35 3.78 17.43 5.04
CA LEU A 35 2.42 16.92 5.03
C LEU A 35 1.76 17.04 3.66
N GLU A 36 1.89 18.20 3.00
CA GLU A 36 1.30 18.45 1.69
C GLU A 36 1.92 17.53 0.63
N ARG A 37 3.25 17.35 0.68
CA ARG A 37 3.97 16.40 -0.19
C ARG A 37 3.55 14.96 0.07
N LEU A 38 3.45 14.56 1.33
CA LEU A 38 3.06 13.21 1.74
C LEU A 38 1.69 12.85 1.20
N VAL A 39 0.69 13.68 1.48
CA VAL A 39 -0.69 13.44 1.06
C VAL A 39 -0.77 13.41 -0.47
N THR A 40 -0.18 14.40 -1.15
CA THR A 40 -0.22 14.47 -2.61
C THR A 40 0.45 13.25 -3.25
N GLN A 41 1.60 12.82 -2.72
CA GLN A 41 2.27 11.60 -3.16
C GLN A 41 1.39 10.36 -2.96
N LYS A 42 0.76 10.19 -1.80
CA LYS A 42 -0.11 9.02 -1.55
C LYS A 42 -1.34 9.00 -2.44
N LEU A 43 -1.95 10.15 -2.71
CA LEU A 43 -3.05 10.26 -3.66
C LEU A 43 -2.59 9.89 -5.08
N LEU A 44 -1.44 10.39 -5.52
CA LEU A 44 -0.84 10.02 -6.81
C LEU A 44 -0.55 8.52 -6.89
N ASP A 45 0.09 7.93 -5.88
CA ASP A 45 0.44 6.51 -5.84
C ASP A 45 -0.80 5.60 -5.99
N VAL A 46 -1.88 5.94 -5.27
CA VAL A 46 -3.15 5.21 -5.35
C VAL A 46 -3.76 5.32 -6.75
N VAL A 47 -3.85 6.54 -7.27
CA VAL A 47 -4.46 6.78 -8.59
C VAL A 47 -3.65 6.12 -9.71
N LYS A 48 -2.31 6.21 -9.65
CA LYS A 48 -1.41 5.52 -10.59
C LYS A 48 -1.54 4.01 -10.52
N ARG A 49 -1.77 3.44 -9.33
CA ARG A 49 -1.99 1.99 -9.19
C ARG A 49 -3.28 1.57 -9.92
N VAL A 50 -4.38 2.27 -9.68
CA VAL A 50 -5.65 2.02 -10.38
C VAL A 50 -5.46 2.17 -11.90
N ALA A 51 -4.79 3.23 -12.34
CA ALA A 51 -4.48 3.47 -13.75
C ALA A 51 -3.68 2.32 -14.39
N LYS A 52 -2.71 1.74 -13.66
CA LYS A 52 -1.92 0.58 -14.13
C LYS A 52 -2.75 -0.69 -14.19
N GLU A 53 -3.58 -0.94 -13.19
CA GLU A 53 -4.48 -2.11 -13.14
C GLU A 53 -5.51 -2.08 -14.28
N GLU A 54 -5.98 -0.89 -14.67
CA GLU A 54 -7.00 -0.69 -15.70
C GLU A 54 -6.42 -0.32 -17.09
N LEU A 55 -5.10 -0.36 -17.28
CA LEU A 55 -4.43 0.13 -18.49
C LEU A 55 -4.90 -0.61 -19.76
N GLU A 56 -5.18 -1.90 -19.64
CA GLU A 56 -5.65 -2.76 -20.75
C GLU A 56 -7.19 -2.72 -20.92
N SER A 57 -7.91 -2.01 -20.04
CA SER A 57 -9.36 -1.94 -20.03
C SER A 57 -9.88 -0.81 -20.92
N GLU A 58 -10.20 -1.13 -22.18
CA GLU A 58 -10.74 -0.14 -23.14
C GLU A 58 -12.03 0.53 -22.62
N ASN A 59 -12.90 -0.25 -21.96
CA ASN A 59 -14.13 0.26 -21.37
C ASN A 59 -13.87 1.29 -20.27
N TRP A 60 -12.86 1.04 -19.42
CA TRP A 60 -12.46 1.98 -18.38
C TRP A 60 -11.87 3.25 -18.99
N LEU A 61 -10.95 3.11 -19.94
CA LEU A 61 -10.32 4.24 -20.64
C LEU A 61 -11.37 5.13 -21.31
N ARG A 62 -12.34 4.55 -22.03
CA ARG A 62 -13.45 5.31 -22.64
C ARG A 62 -14.33 6.01 -21.59
N ARG A 63 -14.52 5.41 -20.42
CA ARG A 63 -15.30 6.02 -19.32
C ARG A 63 -14.57 7.23 -18.74
N VAL A 64 -13.28 7.09 -18.43
CA VAL A 64 -12.45 8.19 -17.91
C VAL A 64 -12.32 9.31 -18.95
N ALA A 65 -12.13 8.97 -20.22
CA ALA A 65 -12.09 9.91 -21.33
C ALA A 65 -13.34 10.82 -21.38
N ARG A 66 -14.53 10.24 -21.18
CA ARG A 66 -15.79 11.01 -21.14
C ARG A 66 -15.85 12.00 -19.97
N LEU A 67 -15.28 11.64 -18.81
CA LEU A 67 -15.26 12.52 -17.64
C LEU A 67 -14.38 13.76 -17.86
N SER A 68 -13.30 13.61 -18.64
CA SER A 68 -12.39 14.70 -19.02
C SER A 68 -12.68 15.30 -20.40
N LYS A 69 -13.79 14.90 -21.06
CA LYS A 69 -14.15 15.31 -22.44
C LYS A 69 -13.03 15.07 -23.48
N ARG A 70 -12.30 13.96 -23.34
CA ARG A 70 -11.26 13.52 -24.28
C ARG A 70 -11.74 12.36 -25.14
N THR A 71 -11.06 12.15 -26.26
CA THR A 71 -11.15 10.91 -27.03
C THR A 71 -10.44 9.76 -26.31
N TYR A 72 -10.65 8.54 -26.80
CA TYR A 72 -9.98 7.35 -26.24
C TYR A 72 -8.46 7.42 -26.43
N GLU A 73 -8.03 7.83 -27.61
CA GLU A 73 -6.63 7.95 -28.01
C GLU A 73 -5.92 9.01 -27.18
N GLU A 74 -6.52 10.20 -27.04
CA GLU A 74 -5.99 11.28 -26.19
C GLU A 74 -5.92 10.87 -24.71
N MET A 75 -6.92 10.13 -24.22
CA MET A 75 -6.91 9.63 -22.84
C MET A 75 -5.78 8.62 -22.62
N ARG A 76 -5.51 7.73 -23.59
CA ARG A 76 -4.44 6.75 -23.47
C ARG A 76 -3.07 7.42 -23.41
N VAL A 77 -2.82 8.44 -24.23
CA VAL A 77 -1.58 9.24 -24.19
C VAL A 77 -1.46 9.96 -22.85
N ALA A 78 -2.50 10.68 -22.44
CA ALA A 78 -2.52 11.42 -21.17
C ALA A 78 -2.30 10.51 -19.95
N LEU A 79 -2.82 9.28 -20.00
CA LEU A 79 -2.63 8.30 -18.93
C LEU A 79 -1.16 7.89 -18.80
N LEU A 80 -0.49 7.60 -19.92
CA LEU A 80 0.93 7.22 -19.91
C LEU A 80 1.81 8.36 -19.38
N GLU A 81 1.58 9.59 -19.84
CA GLU A 81 2.28 10.78 -19.32
C GLU A 81 2.04 10.99 -17.82
N PHE A 82 0.80 10.77 -17.37
CA PHE A 82 0.46 10.85 -15.96
C PHE A 82 1.16 9.78 -15.12
N LEU A 83 1.31 8.55 -15.63
CA LEU A 83 1.99 7.47 -14.90
C LEU A 83 3.45 7.81 -14.59
N ASP A 84 4.09 8.65 -15.39
CA ASP A 84 5.46 9.12 -15.19
C ASP A 84 5.55 10.40 -14.35
N THR A 85 4.44 11.11 -14.13
CA THR A 85 4.44 12.40 -13.40
C THR A 85 4.64 12.25 -11.89
N ASP A 86 5.58 12.95 -11.26
CA ASP A 86 5.77 12.92 -9.81
C ASP A 86 5.06 14.06 -9.06
N VAL A 87 5.25 14.14 -7.73
CA VAL A 87 4.63 15.18 -6.88
C VAL A 87 5.17 16.59 -7.15
N LEU A 88 6.35 16.73 -7.75
CA LEU A 88 6.97 18.00 -8.11
C LEU A 88 6.42 18.52 -9.44
N ASP A 89 6.12 17.61 -10.37
CA ASP A 89 5.70 17.93 -11.74
C ASP A 89 4.18 17.82 -11.96
N VAL A 90 3.42 17.39 -10.95
CA VAL A 90 1.96 17.27 -11.06
C VAL A 90 1.29 18.61 -11.37
N SER A 91 0.56 18.62 -12.48
CA SER A 91 -0.21 19.77 -12.94
C SER A 91 -1.66 19.74 -12.43
N ILE A 92 -2.35 20.89 -12.51
CA ILE A 92 -3.79 20.96 -12.23
C ILE A 92 -4.59 20.08 -13.21
N GLU A 93 -4.13 19.97 -14.45
CA GLU A 93 -4.76 19.16 -15.49
C GLU A 93 -4.69 17.67 -15.14
N ASN A 94 -3.54 17.19 -14.63
CA ASN A 94 -3.40 15.83 -14.13
C ASN A 94 -4.37 15.58 -12.97
N CYS A 95 -4.52 16.54 -12.06
CA CYS A 95 -5.44 16.40 -10.94
C CYS A 95 -6.91 16.38 -11.37
N VAL A 96 -7.33 17.26 -12.29
CA VAL A 96 -8.71 17.28 -12.79
C VAL A 96 -9.02 16.03 -13.63
N THR A 97 -8.03 15.54 -14.39
CA THR A 97 -8.22 14.39 -15.30
C THR A 97 -8.22 13.06 -14.55
N PHE A 98 -7.36 12.89 -13.54
CA PHE A 98 -7.16 11.60 -12.88
C PHE A 98 -7.53 11.61 -11.40
N LEU A 99 -7.01 12.55 -10.59
CA LEU A 99 -7.25 12.53 -9.15
C LEU A 99 -8.72 12.82 -8.80
N ASP A 100 -9.30 13.87 -9.37
CA ASP A 100 -10.65 14.31 -9.07
C ASP A 100 -11.74 13.26 -9.38
N PRO A 101 -11.73 12.59 -10.55
CA PRO A 101 -12.72 11.56 -10.84
C PRO A 101 -12.49 10.26 -10.07
N LEU A 102 -11.25 9.91 -9.74
CA LEU A 102 -10.92 8.61 -9.14
C LEU A 102 -10.93 8.62 -7.60
N ILE A 103 -10.66 9.77 -6.97
CA ILE A 103 -10.70 9.90 -5.51
C ILE A 103 -12.05 10.49 -5.11
N GLU A 104 -12.78 9.77 -4.25
CA GLU A 104 -14.00 10.28 -3.63
C GLU A 104 -13.64 11.25 -2.50
N SER A 105 -12.82 10.77 -1.56
CA SER A 105 -12.35 11.52 -0.40
C SER A 105 -11.06 10.94 0.17
N TRP A 106 -10.37 11.70 1.02
CA TRP A 106 -9.28 11.21 1.84
C TRP A 106 -9.32 11.82 3.24
N ASP A 107 -8.65 11.14 4.17
CA ASP A 107 -8.53 11.53 5.57
C ASP A 107 -7.10 11.25 6.05
N ILE A 108 -6.68 11.97 7.09
CA ILE A 108 -5.44 11.69 7.80
C ILE A 108 -5.65 11.78 9.31
N ASP A 109 -5.11 10.81 10.04
CA ASP A 109 -4.89 10.91 11.46
C ASP A 109 -3.54 11.62 11.70
N LEU A 110 -3.57 12.85 12.19
CA LEU A 110 -2.36 13.66 12.43
C LEU A 110 -1.52 13.13 13.60
N ALA A 111 -2.04 12.26 14.46
CA ALA A 111 -1.28 11.65 15.55
C ALA A 111 -0.46 10.44 15.07
N THR A 112 -1.00 9.64 14.15
CA THR A 112 -0.35 8.42 13.63
C THR A 112 0.18 8.57 12.21
N PHE A 113 -0.08 9.71 11.57
CA PHE A 113 0.11 9.96 10.14
C PHE A 113 -0.64 8.99 9.22
N GLY A 114 -1.57 8.18 9.74
CA GLY A 114 -2.34 7.24 8.93
C GLY A 114 -3.22 7.97 7.91
N VAL A 115 -3.05 7.65 6.63
CA VAL A 115 -3.82 8.25 5.52
C VAL A 115 -4.83 7.24 4.98
N GLU A 116 -6.09 7.60 4.99
CA GLU A 116 -7.18 6.82 4.39
C GLU A 116 -7.61 7.49 3.07
N ILE A 117 -7.68 6.71 1.98
CA ILE A 117 -8.10 7.18 0.65
C ILE A 117 -9.27 6.32 0.19
N VAL A 118 -10.38 6.98 -0.13
CA VAL A 118 -11.60 6.36 -0.63
C VAL A 118 -11.68 6.61 -2.14
N LEU A 119 -11.75 5.54 -2.91
CA LEU A 119 -11.90 5.61 -4.37
C LEU A 119 -13.36 5.79 -4.78
N ASN A 120 -13.58 6.48 -5.88
CA ASN A 120 -14.89 6.65 -6.49
C ASN A 120 -15.33 5.34 -7.17
N ARG A 121 -16.30 4.66 -6.56
CA ARG A 121 -16.82 3.35 -7.00
C ARG A 121 -17.39 3.33 -8.43
N ARG A 122 -17.73 4.50 -9.00
CA ARG A 122 -18.27 4.60 -10.36
C ARG A 122 -17.21 4.40 -11.44
N VAL A 123 -15.95 4.60 -11.08
CA VAL A 123 -14.81 4.64 -12.01
C VAL A 123 -13.69 3.69 -11.55
N ALA A 124 -13.58 3.37 -10.26
CA ALA A 124 -12.64 2.38 -9.75
C ALA A 124 -13.37 1.42 -8.80
N GLN A 125 -13.38 0.12 -9.12
CA GLN A 125 -13.90 -0.89 -8.21
C GLN A 125 -12.81 -1.25 -7.20
N GLY A 126 -12.93 -0.75 -5.96
CA GLY A 126 -11.95 -1.05 -4.92
C GLY A 126 -12.44 -0.69 -3.52
N HIS A 127 -11.96 -1.45 -2.53
CA HIS A 127 -12.11 -1.10 -1.12
C HIS A 127 -11.28 0.15 -0.78
N PRO A 128 -11.69 0.96 0.22
CA PRO A 128 -10.87 2.04 0.75
C PRO A 128 -9.43 1.57 1.02
N LYS A 129 -8.44 2.40 0.64
CA LYS A 129 -7.02 2.12 0.88
C LYS A 129 -6.57 2.91 2.09
N ARG A 130 -6.14 2.21 3.14
CA ARG A 130 -5.56 2.79 4.35
C ARG A 130 -4.06 2.56 4.34
N PHE A 131 -3.30 3.65 4.53
CA PHE A 131 -1.85 3.66 4.66
C PHE A 131 -1.52 4.05 6.08
N GLU A 132 -0.70 3.25 6.76
CA GLU A 132 -0.26 3.54 8.12
C GLU A 132 1.25 3.68 8.13
N PHE A 133 1.75 4.67 8.87
CA PHE A 133 3.17 4.88 9.06
C PHE A 133 3.54 4.23 10.38
N VAL A 134 4.06 3.01 10.27
CA VAL A 134 4.62 2.30 11.42
C VAL A 134 6.13 2.43 11.30
N GLU A 135 6.77 2.92 12.36
CA GLU A 135 8.22 2.81 12.49
C GLU A 135 8.56 1.32 12.50
N LYS A 136 8.99 0.81 11.35
CA LYS A 136 9.75 -0.42 11.33
C LYS A 136 11.09 -0.07 11.97
N GLY A 137 11.22 -0.33 13.28
CA GLY A 137 12.53 -0.54 13.87
C GLY A 137 13.33 -1.49 12.96
N PRO A 138 14.66 -1.36 12.89
CA PRO A 138 15.48 -1.99 11.85
C PRO A 138 14.93 -3.38 11.64
N GLU A 139 14.37 -3.65 10.44
CA GLU A 139 13.91 -5.00 10.09
C GLU A 139 15.08 -5.86 10.51
N ALA A 140 14.92 -6.60 11.62
CA ALA A 140 16.05 -7.29 12.22
C ALA A 140 16.55 -8.12 11.07
N ALA A 141 17.73 -7.76 10.54
CA ALA A 141 18.29 -8.41 9.37
C ALA A 141 18.08 -9.89 9.66
N PHE A 142 17.44 -10.62 8.75
CA PHE A 142 17.02 -12.01 8.94
C PHE A 142 18.28 -12.83 9.29
N HIS A 143 18.71 -12.73 10.54
CA HIS A 143 19.82 -13.42 11.10
C HIS A 143 19.15 -14.73 11.49
N GLU A 144 19.45 -15.74 10.69
CA GLU A 144 19.04 -17.10 10.97
C GLU A 144 19.30 -17.37 12.46
N GLU A 145 18.24 -17.63 13.20
CA GLU A 145 18.31 -17.81 14.65
C GLU A 145 19.32 -18.93 14.94
N PRO A 146 20.24 -18.77 15.92
CA PRO A 146 21.25 -19.79 16.21
C PRO A 146 20.65 -21.18 16.45
N GLY A 147 19.52 -21.24 17.15
CA GLY A 147 18.80 -22.50 17.40
C GLY A 147 18.20 -23.11 16.13
N LEU A 148 17.82 -22.30 15.13
CA LEU A 148 17.37 -22.80 13.83
C LEU A 148 18.55 -23.36 13.04
N LYS A 149 19.69 -22.67 13.07
CA LYS A 149 20.91 -23.13 12.41
C LYS A 149 21.40 -24.47 12.99
N GLU A 150 21.41 -24.59 14.32
CA GLU A 150 21.75 -25.83 15.01
C GLU A 150 20.76 -26.96 14.69
N PHE A 151 19.46 -26.66 14.65
CA PHE A 151 18.44 -27.61 14.21
C PHE A 151 18.68 -28.14 12.79
N LEU A 152 18.99 -27.25 11.84
CA LEU A 152 19.26 -27.62 10.44
C LEU A 152 20.57 -28.40 10.26
N GLN A 153 21.52 -28.26 11.19
CA GLN A 153 22.78 -29.02 11.19
C GLN A 153 22.64 -30.41 11.84
N ASP A 154 21.63 -30.59 12.71
CA ASP A 154 21.36 -31.85 13.38
C ASP A 154 20.39 -32.70 12.55
N ALA A 155 20.92 -33.70 11.85
CA ALA A 155 20.13 -34.64 11.04
C ALA A 155 19.14 -35.48 11.87
N THR A 156 19.34 -35.61 13.18
CA THR A 156 18.40 -36.34 14.05
C THR A 156 17.15 -35.53 14.38
N LEU A 157 17.24 -34.20 14.30
CA LEU A 157 16.14 -33.26 14.56
C LEU A 157 15.50 -32.76 13.26
N SER A 158 16.30 -32.34 12.29
CA SER A 158 15.78 -31.82 11.01
C SER A 158 15.20 -32.92 10.11
N GLY A 159 15.67 -34.16 10.25
CA GLY A 159 15.14 -35.33 9.56
C GLY A 159 15.02 -35.10 8.04
N ASP A 160 13.79 -35.21 7.54
CA ASP A 160 13.40 -35.05 6.13
C ASP A 160 12.64 -33.73 5.88
N ALA A 161 12.88 -32.68 6.68
CA ALA A 161 12.21 -31.39 6.54
C ALA A 161 12.27 -30.86 5.11
N THR A 162 11.11 -30.52 4.54
CA THR A 162 11.03 -29.97 3.18
C THR A 162 11.46 -28.51 3.15
N LYS A 163 11.71 -27.97 1.96
CA LYS A 163 12.10 -26.56 1.79
C LYS A 163 11.00 -25.63 2.29
N GLU A 164 9.74 -25.99 2.07
CA GLU A 164 8.56 -25.23 2.48
C GLU A 164 8.44 -25.20 4.02
N GLU A 165 8.67 -26.35 4.67
CA GLU A 165 8.69 -26.45 6.14
C GLU A 165 9.82 -25.61 6.74
N ILE A 166 11.02 -25.65 6.15
CA ILE A 166 12.16 -24.84 6.58
C ILE A 166 11.89 -23.34 6.40
N GLU A 167 11.28 -22.95 5.28
CA GLU A 167 10.89 -21.56 5.04
C GLU A 167 9.83 -21.07 6.04
N PHE A 168 8.90 -21.93 6.45
CA PHE A 168 7.96 -21.61 7.51
C PHE A 168 8.69 -21.35 8.84
N LEU A 169 9.60 -22.25 9.24
CA LEU A 169 10.37 -22.11 10.49
C LEU A 169 11.24 -20.84 10.50
N ARG A 170 11.79 -20.42 9.35
CA ARG A 170 12.55 -19.15 9.18
C ARG A 170 11.70 -17.90 9.36
N LYS A 171 10.38 -18.00 9.16
CA LYS A 171 9.44 -16.87 9.31
C LYS A 171 8.97 -16.69 10.76
N LEU A 172 9.24 -17.65 11.66
CA LEU A 172 8.95 -17.51 13.07
C LEU A 172 9.69 -16.31 13.68
N ARG A 173 9.05 -15.64 14.64
CA ARG A 173 9.55 -14.43 15.30
C ARG A 173 9.48 -14.59 16.80
N PHE A 174 10.56 -14.25 17.49
CA PHE A 174 10.69 -14.46 18.94
C PHE A 174 10.96 -13.12 19.64
N GLY A 175 9.98 -12.64 20.39
CA GLY A 175 10.10 -11.44 21.22
C GLY A 175 10.50 -11.80 22.66
N GLY A 176 11.72 -12.30 22.87
CA GLY A 176 12.19 -12.66 24.21
C GLY A 176 13.26 -13.76 24.22
N LYS A 177 12.97 -14.87 24.90
CA LYS A 177 13.89 -16.03 24.97
C LYS A 177 14.16 -16.58 23.57
N ARG A 178 15.42 -16.88 23.29
CA ARG A 178 15.80 -17.49 22.01
C ARG A 178 15.38 -18.96 21.97
N PRO A 179 14.78 -19.42 20.87
CA PRO A 179 14.36 -20.80 20.70
C PRO A 179 15.57 -21.74 20.63
N THR A 180 15.44 -22.93 21.21
CA THR A 180 16.42 -24.01 21.11
C THR A 180 16.15 -24.88 19.89
N PRO A 181 17.09 -25.74 19.46
CA PRO A 181 16.85 -26.68 18.35
C PRO A 181 15.61 -27.57 18.57
N LEU A 182 15.37 -27.99 19.81
CA LEU A 182 14.20 -28.79 20.19
C LEU A 182 12.87 -28.04 20.02
N TYR A 183 12.87 -26.72 20.13
CA TYR A 183 11.69 -25.92 19.83
C TYR A 183 11.31 -26.08 18.35
N TYR A 184 12.28 -25.95 17.44
CA TYR A 184 12.05 -26.10 16.00
C TYR A 184 11.63 -27.51 15.60
N TYR A 185 12.20 -28.53 16.25
CA TYR A 185 11.72 -29.91 16.09
C TYR A 185 10.25 -30.05 16.45
N ARG A 186 9.82 -29.47 17.58
CA ARG A 186 8.43 -29.54 18.02
C ARG A 186 7.49 -28.78 17.08
N GLU A 187 7.89 -27.61 16.60
CA GLU A 187 7.10 -26.85 15.63
C GLU A 187 6.98 -27.60 14.29
N LEU A 188 8.05 -28.27 13.84
CA LEU A 188 8.00 -29.12 12.65
C LEU A 188 7.01 -30.28 12.83
N GLN A 189 7.02 -30.95 13.98
CA GLN A 189 6.05 -32.02 14.26
C GLN A 189 4.62 -31.47 14.36
N SER A 190 4.44 -30.29 14.94
CA SER A 190 3.15 -29.59 14.99
C SER A 190 2.60 -29.27 13.59
N LEU A 191 3.46 -28.85 12.65
CA LEU A 191 3.06 -28.62 11.26
C LEU A 191 2.57 -29.88 10.55
N ARG A 192 3.18 -31.03 10.89
CA ARG A 192 2.85 -32.32 10.30
C ARG A 192 1.68 -33.01 10.96
N ASP A 193 1.22 -32.54 12.12
CA ASP A 193 0.11 -33.14 12.84
C ASP A 193 -1.22 -32.91 12.09
N PRO A 194 -1.90 -33.97 11.62
CA PRO A 194 -3.18 -33.87 10.92
C PRO A 194 -4.31 -33.27 11.77
N LEU A 195 -4.16 -33.24 13.10
CA LEU A 195 -5.14 -32.65 14.02
C LEU A 195 -5.11 -31.11 14.00
N HIS A 196 -4.01 -30.50 13.55
CA HIS A 196 -3.87 -29.05 13.48
C HIS A 196 -4.39 -28.45 12.17
N PHE A 197 -4.42 -29.24 11.09
CA PHE A 197 -4.88 -28.79 9.78
C PHE A 197 -5.84 -29.81 9.16
N ARG A 198 -7.15 -29.65 9.40
CA ARG A 198 -8.15 -30.36 8.61
C ARG A 198 -8.20 -29.74 7.21
N PRO A 199 -8.09 -30.53 6.13
CA PRO A 199 -8.49 -30.04 4.82
C PRO A 199 -9.98 -29.67 4.89
N PRO A 200 -10.43 -28.56 4.28
CA PRO A 200 -11.84 -28.28 4.16
C PRO A 200 -12.51 -29.47 3.48
N ARG A 201 -13.61 -29.97 4.06
CA ARG A 201 -14.43 -30.99 3.41
C ARG A 201 -14.90 -30.40 2.08
N ALA A 202 -14.57 -31.08 0.99
CA ALA A 202 -15.17 -30.78 -0.30
C ALA A 202 -16.66 -31.14 -0.21
N GLU A 203 -17.52 -30.13 -0.23
CA GLU A 203 -18.94 -30.24 -0.56
C GLU A 203 -19.12 -29.84 -2.03
#